data_AF-A0A1E3VW51-F1
#
_entry.id   AF-A0A1E3VW51-F1
#
_cell.length_a   1.000
_cell.length_b   1.000
_cell.length_c   1.000
_cell.angle_alpha   90.00
_cell.angle_beta   90.00
_cell.angle_gamma   90.00
#
_symmetry.space_group_name_H-M   'P 1'
#
loop_
_entity.id
_entity.type
_entity.pdbx_description
1 polymer ?
#
loop_
_entity_poly.entity_id
_entity_poly.type
_entity_poly.pdbx_seq_one_letter_code
_entity_poly.pdbx_strand_id
1 'polypeptide(L)'
;MHASPFEVGFRSARGGRLFLAGGVAPAAAKCQLIKATNSAASKALAAKAAHQNAIDNAMALKRQYGWKYVTLRARKVQPDPFWKAVRPVVTPDMLLKPDVVTAKTYSQCWEGVVVPYVCTAGAVACGN
;
A
#
# COMPACT_ATOMS: atom_id res chain seq x y z
N MET A 1 5.68 39.56 17.39
CA MET A 1 6.55 39.06 16.30
C MET A 1 5.78 39.37 15.01
N HIS A 2 5.81 40.64 14.58
CA HIS A 2 6.57 41.13 13.41
C HIS A 2 6.24 40.30 12.15
N ALA A 3 5.29 40.77 11.32
CA ALA A 3 5.52 41.58 10.10
C ALA A 3 5.79 40.66 8.89
N SER A 4 5.31 40.82 7.66
CA SER A 4 4.42 41.73 6.94
C SER A 4 4.10 41.04 5.59
N PRO A 5 3.05 41.44 4.86
CA PRO A 5 2.70 40.87 3.56
C PRO A 5 3.62 41.42 2.48
N PHE A 6 4.15 40.57 1.60
CA PHE A 6 4.80 41.02 0.38
C PHE A 6 3.78 40.99 -0.76
N GLU A 7 3.23 42.17 -1.06
CA GLU A 7 2.64 42.46 -2.35
C GLU A 7 3.64 42.14 -3.46
N VAL A 8 3.22 41.37 -4.46
CA VAL A 8 3.88 41.34 -5.75
C VAL A 8 2.83 41.75 -6.78
N GLY A 9 2.76 43.05 -7.02
CA GLY A 9 2.10 43.60 -8.18
C GLY A 9 2.81 43.12 -9.45
N PHE A 10 2.06 42.59 -10.40
CA PHE A 10 2.55 42.41 -11.76
C PHE A 10 1.65 43.17 -12.74
N ARG A 11 2.27 44.16 -13.36
CA ARG A 11 1.71 45.08 -14.35
C ARG A 11 1.10 44.32 -15.52
N SER A 12 -0.08 44.79 -15.92
CA SER A 12 -0.72 44.47 -17.20
C SER A 12 0.14 44.98 -18.36
N ALA A 13 0.63 44.06 -19.18
CA ALA A 13 1.20 44.34 -20.50
C ALA A 13 0.33 43.62 -21.56
N ARG A 14 -0.18 44.42 -22.50
CA ARG A 14 -0.91 43.99 -23.69
C ARG A 14 -0.04 43.11 -24.58
N GLY A 15 -0.65 42.07 -25.14
CA GLY A 15 -0.24 41.45 -26.40
C GLY A 15 0.58 40.16 -26.25
N GLY A 16 -0.06 39.03 -26.59
CA GLY A 16 0.62 37.75 -26.76
C GLY A 16 -0.32 36.59 -26.46
N ARG A 17 -0.59 35.75 -27.47
CA ARG A 17 -1.41 34.54 -27.38
C ARG A 17 -1.08 33.74 -26.11
N LEU A 18 -1.98 33.76 -25.14
CA LEU A 18 -1.92 32.92 -23.96
C LEU A 18 -2.40 31.53 -24.37
N PHE A 19 -1.45 30.66 -24.71
CA PHE A 19 -1.69 29.23 -24.70
C PHE A 19 -2.15 28.87 -23.29
N LEU A 20 -3.44 28.51 -23.15
CA LEU A 20 -3.99 27.88 -21.96
C LEU A 20 -3.35 26.49 -21.82
N ALA A 21 -2.10 26.45 -21.38
CA ALA A 21 -1.47 25.26 -20.83
C ALA A 21 -2.08 25.05 -19.44
N GLY A 22 -3.35 24.62 -19.42
CA GLY A 22 -3.98 24.03 -18.25
C GLY A 22 -3.19 22.79 -17.91
N GLY A 23 -2.19 22.93 -17.04
CA GLY A 23 -1.50 21.81 -16.43
C GLY A 23 -2.54 20.96 -15.74
N VAL A 24 -2.89 19.82 -16.35
CA VAL A 24 -3.71 18.80 -15.73
C VAL A 24 -2.85 18.26 -14.60
N ALA A 25 -3.01 18.80 -13.39
CA ALA A 25 -2.46 18.16 -12.21
C ALA A 25 -2.99 16.73 -12.21
N PRO A 26 -2.13 15.70 -12.18
CA PRO A 26 -2.62 14.34 -12.14
C PRO A 26 -3.53 14.25 -10.93
N ALA A 27 -4.77 13.78 -11.13
CA ALA A 27 -5.70 13.55 -10.04
C ALA A 27 -4.94 12.78 -8.96
N ALA A 28 -4.83 13.35 -7.76
CA ALA A 28 -4.05 12.77 -6.69
C ALA A 28 -4.63 11.38 -6.39
N ALA A 29 -3.94 10.34 -6.87
CA ALA A 29 -4.36 8.97 -6.70
C ALA A 29 -4.47 8.69 -5.21
N LYS A 30 -5.67 8.40 -4.72
CA LYS A 30 -5.88 8.04 -3.32
C LYS A 30 -5.21 6.67 -3.13
N CYS A 31 -4.12 6.65 -2.36
CA CYS A 31 -3.36 5.43 -2.09
C CYS A 31 -3.64 4.93 -0.67
N GLN A 32 -3.76 3.62 -0.50
CA GLN A 32 -3.98 2.98 0.79
C GLN A 32 -3.06 1.76 0.97
N LEU A 33 -2.49 1.64 2.17
CA LEU A 33 -1.70 0.48 2.56
C LEU A 33 -2.63 -0.71 2.85
N ILE A 34 -2.36 -1.83 2.22
CA ILE A 34 -2.98 -3.13 2.47
C ILE A 34 -2.01 -4.00 3.24
N LYS A 35 -2.52 -4.60 4.31
CA LYS A 35 -1.89 -5.71 5.02
C LYS A 35 -2.86 -6.87 5.01
N ALA A 36 -2.43 -8.03 4.52
CA ALA A 36 -3.25 -9.23 4.47
C ALA A 36 -2.46 -10.41 5.04
N THR A 37 -2.95 -11.00 6.12
CA THR A 37 -2.34 -12.17 6.75
C THR A 37 -3.12 -13.42 6.38
N ASN A 38 -2.41 -14.51 6.08
CA ASN A 38 -3.00 -15.84 5.89
C ASN A 38 -2.05 -16.93 6.42
N SER A 39 -2.59 -18.11 6.71
CA SER A 39 -1.85 -19.25 7.23
C SER A 39 -2.18 -20.53 6.47
N ALA A 40 -1.21 -21.43 6.35
CA ALA A 40 -1.40 -22.71 5.67
C ALA A 40 -0.41 -23.78 6.16
N ALA A 41 -0.60 -25.01 5.67
CA ALA A 41 0.28 -26.14 5.95
C ALA A 41 1.71 -25.98 5.39
N SER A 42 1.92 -25.07 4.43
CA SER A 42 3.24 -24.75 3.90
C SER A 42 3.44 -23.25 3.71
N LYS A 43 4.70 -22.80 3.79
CA LYS A 43 5.09 -21.39 3.56
C LYS A 43 4.61 -20.86 2.21
N ALA A 44 4.74 -21.66 1.14
CA ALA A 44 4.33 -21.26 -0.20
C ALA A 44 2.81 -21.05 -0.30
N LEU A 45 2.02 -21.95 0.30
CA LEU A 45 0.56 -21.83 0.32
C LEU A 45 0.10 -20.64 1.17
N ALA A 46 0.72 -20.42 2.33
CA ALA A 46 0.41 -19.29 3.20
C ALA A 46 0.71 -17.95 2.49
N ALA A 47 1.85 -17.85 1.81
CA ALA A 47 2.22 -16.67 1.03
C ALA A 47 1.27 -16.44 -0.16
N LYS A 48 0.90 -17.50 -0.88
CA LYS A 48 -0.07 -17.43 -2.00
C LYS A 48 -1.43 -16.94 -1.51
N ALA A 49 -1.91 -17.47 -0.39
CA ALA A 49 -3.20 -17.08 0.18
C ALA A 49 -3.18 -15.65 0.73
N ALA A 50 -2.08 -15.22 1.38
CA ALA A 50 -1.90 -13.84 1.82
C ALA A 50 -1.85 -12.86 0.64
N HIS A 51 -1.17 -13.24 -0.46
CA HIS A 51 -1.15 -12.47 -1.70
C HIS A 51 -2.55 -12.31 -2.30
N GLN A 52 -3.32 -13.40 -2.37
CA GLN A 52 -4.68 -13.35 -2.89
C GLN A 52 -5.56 -12.43 -2.05
N ASN A 53 -5.51 -12.55 -0.72
CA ASN A 53 -6.23 -11.65 0.19
C ASN A 53 -5.85 -10.17 -0.03
N ALA A 54 -4.57 -9.87 -0.34
CA ALA A 54 -4.16 -8.50 -0.64
C ALA A 54 -4.76 -7.98 -1.96
N ILE A 55 -4.89 -8.84 -2.98
CA ILE A 55 -5.58 -8.50 -4.23
C ILE A 55 -7.07 -8.26 -3.97
N ASP A 56 -7.71 -9.14 -3.21
CA ASP A 56 -9.15 -9.05 -2.90
C ASP A 56 -9.45 -7.77 -2.11
N ASN A 57 -8.60 -7.41 -1.14
CA ASN A 57 -8.67 -6.14 -0.43
C ASN A 57 -8.54 -4.95 -1.38
N ALA A 58 -7.63 -4.99 -2.37
CA ALA A 58 -7.48 -3.90 -3.34
C ALA A 58 -8.73 -3.74 -4.22
N MET A 59 -9.35 -4.85 -4.60
CA MET A 59 -10.61 -4.85 -5.35
C MET A 59 -11.78 -4.35 -4.49
N ALA A 60 -11.78 -4.65 -3.20
CA ALA A 60 -12.73 -4.07 -2.25
C ALA A 60 -12.55 -2.55 -2.13
N LEU A 61 -11.31 -2.05 -2.00
CA LEU A 61 -11.03 -0.61 -1.98
C LEU A 61 -11.46 0.08 -3.28
N LYS A 62 -11.22 -0.56 -4.44
CA LYS A 62 -11.70 -0.07 -5.74
C LYS A 62 -13.20 0.17 -5.73
N ARG A 63 -13.97 -0.81 -5.24
CA ARG A 63 -15.45 -0.72 -5.13
C ARG A 63 -15.85 0.35 -4.11
N GLN A 64 -15.22 0.35 -2.94
CA GLN A 64 -15.53 1.26 -1.84
C GLN A 64 -15.32 2.73 -2.22
N TYR A 65 -14.25 3.05 -2.95
CA TYR A 65 -13.93 4.41 -3.36
C TYR A 65 -14.44 4.79 -4.75
N GLY A 66 -15.10 3.88 -5.48
CA GLY A 66 -15.57 4.14 -6.84
C GLY A 66 -14.45 4.33 -7.86
N TRP A 67 -13.25 3.79 -7.61
CA TRP A 67 -12.12 3.94 -8.53
C TRP A 67 -12.36 3.19 -9.83
N LYS A 68 -11.99 3.80 -10.96
CA LYS A 68 -12.12 3.14 -12.27
C LYS A 68 -11.13 1.98 -12.42
N TYR A 69 -9.94 2.13 -11.84
CA TYR A 69 -8.89 1.13 -11.75
C TYR A 69 -8.21 1.16 -10.37
N VAL A 70 -7.47 0.10 -10.08
CA VAL A 70 -6.59 0.03 -8.91
C VAL A 70 -5.27 -0.58 -9.33
N THR A 71 -4.17 0.02 -8.88
CA THR A 71 -2.81 -0.47 -9.10
C THR A 71 -2.23 -0.92 -7.78
N LEU A 72 -1.47 -2.01 -7.78
CA LEU A 72 -0.80 -2.55 -6.60
C LEU A 72 0.71 -2.45 -6.77
N ARG A 73 1.38 -2.04 -5.70
CA ARG A 73 2.84 -2.07 -5.59
C ARG A 73 3.25 -2.82 -4.33
N ALA A 74 4.19 -3.74 -4.48
CA ALA A 74 4.75 -4.47 -3.36
C ALA A 74 5.31 -3.52 -2.30
N ARG A 75 4.93 -3.73 -1.04
CA ARG A 75 5.42 -2.92 0.08
C ARG A 75 5.68 -3.80 1.28
N LYS A 76 6.91 -3.73 1.80
CA LYS A 76 7.25 -4.38 3.06
C LYS A 76 6.44 -3.74 4.20
N VAL A 77 5.83 -4.57 5.04
CA VAL A 77 4.96 -4.16 6.15
C VAL A 77 5.34 -4.92 7.41
N GLN A 78 5.02 -4.35 8.57
CA GLN A 78 5.14 -5.10 9.83
C GLN A 78 4.26 -6.37 9.73
N PRO A 79 4.79 -7.56 10.06
CA PRO A 79 3.98 -8.75 10.21
C PRO A 79 2.80 -8.52 11.17
N ASP A 80 1.64 -9.10 10.85
CA ASP A 80 0.39 -8.89 11.59
C ASP A 80 -0.21 -10.25 11.98
N PRO A 81 0.20 -10.86 13.11
CA PRO A 81 -0.23 -12.20 13.51
C PRO A 81 -1.71 -12.24 13.90
N PHE A 82 -2.35 -13.39 13.66
CA PHE A 82 -3.77 -13.62 14.00
C PHE A 82 -4.01 -13.60 15.51
N TRP A 83 -3.27 -14.42 16.28
CA TRP A 83 -3.44 -14.54 17.72
C TRP A 83 -2.51 -13.60 18.46
N LYS A 84 -2.83 -12.30 18.49
CA LYS A 84 -2.03 -11.28 19.17
C LYS A 84 -1.87 -11.52 20.67
N ALA A 85 -2.80 -12.24 21.30
CA ALA A 85 -2.67 -12.64 22.70
C ALA A 85 -1.54 -13.66 22.94
N VAL A 86 -1.29 -14.55 21.97
CA VAL A 86 -0.25 -15.58 22.09
C VAL A 86 1.06 -15.12 21.46
N ARG A 87 0.97 -14.39 20.35
CA ARG A 87 2.11 -13.78 19.66
C ARG A 87 1.79 -12.31 19.35
N PRO A 88 2.08 -11.38 20.28
CA PRO A 88 1.77 -9.97 20.09
C PRO A 88 2.66 -9.32 19.02
N VAL A 89 3.86 -9.86 18.82
CA VAL A 89 4.86 -9.33 17.89
C VAL A 89 5.56 -10.47 17.16
N VAL A 90 5.98 -10.20 15.92
CA VAL A 90 6.89 -11.05 15.15
C VAL A 90 8.17 -10.26 14.94
N THR A 91 9.27 -10.73 15.55
CA THR A 91 10.58 -10.09 15.44
C THR A 91 11.35 -10.61 14.20
N PRO A 92 12.39 -9.90 13.72
CA PRO A 92 13.09 -10.27 12.49
C PRO A 92 13.73 -11.66 12.49
N ASP A 93 14.15 -12.16 13.65
CA ASP A 93 14.72 -13.49 13.87
C ASP A 93 13.68 -14.62 13.71
N MET A 94 12.40 -14.33 13.88
CA MET A 94 11.31 -15.29 13.66
C MET A 94 10.93 -15.43 12.18
N LEU A 95 11.50 -14.61 11.30
CA LEU A 95 11.12 -14.57 9.89
C LEU A 95 11.79 -15.68 9.10
N LEU A 96 10.96 -16.47 8.43
CA LEU A 96 11.38 -17.52 7.53
C LEU A 96 11.83 -16.91 6.20
N LYS A 97 13.14 -16.87 5.96
CA LYS A 97 13.73 -16.46 4.68
C LYS A 97 13.67 -17.57 3.61
N PRO A 98 13.72 -17.24 2.31
CA PRO A 98 13.59 -15.90 1.74
C PRO A 98 12.18 -15.32 1.86
N ASP A 99 12.04 -14.00 1.83
CA ASP A 99 10.73 -13.35 1.72
C ASP A 99 10.11 -13.66 0.34
N VAL A 100 8.77 -13.71 0.26
CA VAL A 100 8.07 -14.01 -1.00
C VAL A 100 7.57 -12.70 -1.62
N VAL A 101 8.30 -12.22 -2.62
CA VAL A 101 8.06 -10.92 -3.26
C VAL A 101 7.56 -11.10 -4.69
N THR A 102 6.52 -10.35 -5.06
CA THR A 102 6.00 -10.25 -6.42
C THR A 102 5.97 -8.78 -6.85
N ALA A 103 5.60 -8.47 -8.09
CA ALA A 103 5.38 -7.08 -8.51
C ALA A 103 4.28 -6.37 -7.68
N LYS A 104 3.31 -7.12 -7.13
CA LYS A 104 2.12 -6.58 -6.46
C LYS A 104 2.23 -6.60 -4.93
N THR A 105 2.95 -7.55 -4.34
CA THR A 105 2.99 -7.74 -2.88
C THR A 105 4.38 -8.12 -2.38
N TYR A 106 4.67 -7.75 -1.15
CA TYR A 106 5.84 -8.21 -0.40
C TYR A 106 5.37 -9.05 0.78
N SER A 107 5.72 -10.34 0.85
CA SER A 107 5.23 -11.23 1.91
C SER A 107 6.36 -11.68 2.83
N GLN A 108 6.14 -11.50 4.13
CA GLN A 108 7.03 -12.00 5.19
C GLN A 108 6.31 -13.13 5.92
N CYS A 109 7.01 -14.23 6.19
CA CYS A 109 6.45 -15.43 6.78
C CYS A 109 7.16 -15.81 8.08
N TRP A 110 6.46 -16.48 8.98
CA TRP A 110 6.96 -17.00 10.25
C TRP A 110 6.19 -18.27 10.64
N GLU A 111 6.69 -19.02 11.62
CA GLU A 111 5.99 -20.21 12.12
C GLU A 111 4.76 -19.82 12.94
N GLY A 112 3.59 -20.39 12.65
CA GLY A 112 2.38 -20.08 13.42
C GLY A 112 2.26 -20.85 14.72
N VAL A 113 1.25 -20.50 15.51
CA VAL A 113 0.96 -21.13 16.81
C VAL A 113 0.09 -22.39 16.63
N VAL A 114 -0.95 -22.31 15.80
CA VAL A 114 -1.88 -23.42 15.54
C VAL A 114 -1.66 -24.03 14.16
N VAL A 115 -1.46 -23.19 13.15
CA VAL A 115 -1.17 -23.59 11.76
C VAL A 115 0.32 -23.32 11.51
N PRO A 116 1.07 -24.24 10.88
CA PRO A 116 2.54 -24.21 10.91
C PRO A 116 3.15 -22.97 10.27
N TYR A 117 2.53 -22.39 9.25
CA TYR A 117 3.07 -21.21 8.56
C TYR A 117 2.05 -20.10 8.49
N VAL A 118 2.49 -18.89 8.79
CA VAL A 118 1.70 -17.65 8.66
C VAL A 118 2.52 -16.65 7.86
N CYS A 119 1.87 -15.96 6.92
CA CYS A 119 2.50 -14.91 6.12
C CYS A 119 1.63 -13.66 6.11
N THR A 120 2.25 -12.49 6.23
CA THR A 120 1.62 -11.20 5.93
C THR A 120 2.13 -10.69 4.60
N ALA A 121 1.22 -10.45 3.65
CA ALA A 121 1.48 -9.76 2.41
C ALA A 121 1.17 -8.27 2.58
N GLY A 122 2.12 -7.42 2.21
CA GLY A 122 1.97 -5.96 2.17
C GLY A 122 1.95 -5.43 0.74
N ALA A 123 1.05 -4.48 0.49
CA ALA A 123 0.96 -3.77 -0.77
C ALA A 123 0.42 -2.36 -0.57
N VAL A 124 0.77 -1.43 -1.46
CA VAL A 124 0.09 -0.15 -1.59
C VAL A 124 -0.85 -0.22 -2.78
N ALA A 125 -2.14 0.02 -2.54
CA ALA A 125 -3.16 0.12 -3.57
C ALA A 125 -3.44 1.59 -3.87
N CYS A 126 -3.23 2.02 -5.11
CA CYS A 126 -3.56 3.37 -5.58
C CYS A 126 -4.59 3.27 -6.69
N GLY A 127 -5.70 3.99 -6.55
CA GLY A 127 -6.71 4.10 -7.61
C GLY A 127 -6.87 5.54 -8.11
N ASN A 128 -7.87 5.73 -8.96
CA ASN A 128 -8.03 6.90 -9.81
C ASN A 128 -9.47 7.38 -9.95
#